data_AF-A0A7Y5BST9-F1
#
_entry.id   AF-A0A7Y5BST9-F1
#
_cell.length_a   1.000
_cell.length_b   1.000
_cell.length_c   1.000
_cell.angle_alpha   90.00
_cell.angle_beta   90.00
_cell.angle_gamma   90.00
#
_symmetry.space_group_name_H-M   'P 1'
#
loop_
_entity.id
_entity.type
_entity.pdbx_description
1 polymer ?
#
loop_
_entity_poly.entity_id
_entity_poly.type
_entity_poly.pdbx_seq_one_letter_code
_entity_poly.pdbx_strand_id
1 'polypeptide(L)'
;TVTNTPTVTPTPTHTSGPGPLLWINPPTSTVTGIGATRTIIVTTSNITDVFGIEITMSYSPTILTVIDANTAMVGTQVIPGPCPQASFVVTNAVSLVNGIIEYRVSQTLPTPPCNGGIVLYVVFECVGLGTSPLSVDDVLIAAIDYEIEHTVQDGVITCQP
;
A
#
# COMPACT_ATOMS: atom_id res chain seq x y z
N THR A 1 -3.74 53.47 35.10
CA THR A 1 -3.76 51.99 35.11
C THR A 1 -3.35 51.55 33.73
N VAL A 2 -2.19 50.91 33.58
CA VAL A 2 -1.64 50.54 32.27
C VAL A 2 -2.12 49.12 31.96
N THR A 3 -2.99 48.97 30.96
CA THR A 3 -3.51 47.67 30.54
C THR A 3 -2.51 47.04 29.57
N ASN A 4 -1.82 46.00 30.01
CA ASN A 4 -0.97 45.20 29.12
C ASN A 4 -1.85 44.25 28.30
N THR A 5 -1.92 44.49 26.99
CA THR A 5 -2.51 43.55 26.03
C THR A 5 -1.52 42.41 25.78
N PRO A 6 -1.90 41.12 25.93
CA PRO A 6 -1.01 40.03 25.57
C PRO A 6 -0.81 39.99 24.05
N THR A 7 0.44 40.02 23.61
CA THR A 7 0.83 39.78 22.22
C THR A 7 0.62 38.30 21.90
N VAL A 8 -0.39 37.99 21.10
CA VAL A 8 -0.48 36.68 20.44
C VAL A 8 0.67 36.58 19.44
N THR A 9 1.59 35.63 19.68
CA THR A 9 2.64 35.29 18.72
C THR A 9 1.97 34.58 17.55
N PRO A 10 2.12 35.04 16.28
CA PRO A 10 1.64 34.27 15.15
C PRO A 10 2.38 32.92 15.13
N THR A 11 1.62 31.83 15.15
CA THR A 11 2.14 30.48 14.92
C THR A 11 2.94 30.47 13.62
N PRO A 12 4.19 29.98 13.59
CA PRO A 12 4.89 29.80 12.33
C PRO A 12 4.06 28.87 11.45
N THR A 13 3.62 29.37 10.30
CA THR A 13 3.03 28.55 9.25
C THR A 13 4.12 27.64 8.72
N HIS A 14 4.20 26.41 9.23
CA HIS A 14 4.93 25.35 8.56
C HIS A 14 4.26 25.14 7.19
N THR A 15 4.98 25.47 6.14
CA THR A 15 4.57 25.21 4.75
C THR A 15 4.54 23.68 4.60
N SER A 16 3.36 23.07 4.60
CA SER A 16 3.22 21.62 4.56
C SER A 16 3.69 21.10 3.20
N GLY A 17 4.85 20.45 3.16
CA GLY A 17 5.09 19.43 2.13
C GLY A 17 4.01 18.34 2.22
N PRO A 18 3.82 17.52 1.18
CA PRO A 18 2.92 16.38 1.29
C PRO A 18 3.36 15.51 2.47
N GLY A 19 2.41 15.14 3.32
CA GLY A 19 2.67 14.26 4.48
C GLY A 19 3.10 12.85 4.05
N PRO A 20 3.46 12.00 5.02
CA PRO A 20 3.68 10.57 4.78
C PRO A 20 2.43 9.93 4.16
N LEU A 21 2.61 9.17 3.08
CA LEU A 21 1.52 8.60 2.28
C LEU A 21 1.88 7.19 1.82
N LEU A 22 0.92 6.28 1.93
CA LEU A 22 0.88 5.01 1.18
C LEU A 22 -0.21 5.11 0.11
N TRP A 23 0.10 4.71 -1.13
CA TRP A 23 -0.85 4.87 -2.22
C TRP A 23 -0.71 3.79 -3.29
N ILE A 24 -1.82 3.62 -4.02
CA ILE A 24 -1.93 2.73 -5.17
C ILE A 24 -1.48 3.45 -6.44
N ASN A 25 -0.48 2.90 -7.10
CA ASN A 25 0.11 3.45 -8.32
C ASN A 25 -0.04 2.51 -9.53
N PRO A 26 -0.63 2.99 -10.65
CA PRO A 26 -1.38 4.24 -10.76
C PRO A 26 -2.70 4.17 -9.97
N PRO A 27 -3.24 5.32 -9.52
CA PRO A 27 -4.49 5.34 -8.75
C PRO A 27 -5.71 5.00 -9.61
N THR A 28 -5.60 5.16 -10.93
CA THR A 28 -6.61 4.74 -11.90
C THR A 28 -5.92 3.94 -13.01
N SER A 29 -6.51 2.80 -13.37
CA SER A 29 -6.12 2.01 -14.53
C SER A 29 -7.32 1.58 -15.32
N THR A 30 -7.14 1.51 -16.64
CA THR A 30 -8.11 0.90 -17.55
C THR A 30 -7.40 -0.22 -18.31
N VAL A 31 -8.05 -1.38 -18.39
CA VAL A 31 -7.53 -2.59 -19.01
C VAL A 31 -8.55 -3.09 -20.02
N THR A 32 -8.09 -3.39 -21.23
CA THR A 32 -8.92 -3.82 -22.35
C THR A 32 -8.76 -5.33 -22.56
N GLY A 33 -9.87 -6.05 -22.53
CA GLY A 33 -9.95 -7.49 -22.73
C GLY A 33 -9.97 -8.30 -21.43
N ILE A 34 -10.82 -9.33 -21.40
CA ILE A 34 -10.78 -10.39 -20.38
C ILE A 34 -9.51 -11.22 -20.60
N GLY A 35 -8.82 -11.57 -19.52
CA GLY A 35 -7.51 -12.21 -19.51
C GLY A 35 -6.32 -11.25 -19.65
N ALA A 36 -6.58 -9.95 -19.88
CA ALA A 36 -5.52 -8.95 -19.89
C ALA A 36 -5.09 -8.61 -18.46
N THR A 37 -3.80 -8.35 -18.30
CA THR A 37 -3.17 -8.14 -16.99
C THR A 37 -2.74 -6.71 -16.76
N ARG A 38 -2.72 -6.28 -15.50
CA ARG A 38 -2.19 -5.00 -15.06
C ARG A 38 -1.40 -5.15 -13.76
N THR A 39 -0.16 -4.70 -13.78
CA THR A 39 0.62 -4.53 -12.55
C THR A 39 0.24 -3.23 -11.87
N ILE A 40 -0.15 -3.34 -10.61
CA ILE A 40 -0.37 -2.24 -9.69
C ILE A 40 0.72 -2.27 -8.62
N ILE A 41 1.21 -1.10 -8.26
CA ILE A 41 2.27 -0.91 -7.30
C ILE A 41 1.66 -0.29 -6.05
N VAL A 42 1.85 -0.91 -4.89
CA VAL A 42 1.61 -0.24 -3.61
C VAL A 42 2.92 0.38 -3.17
N THR A 43 2.93 1.69 -2.96
CA THR A 43 4.17 2.43 -2.72
C THR A 43 3.97 3.52 -1.67
N THR A 44 5.05 3.92 -1.03
CA THR A 44 5.06 5.00 -0.04
C THR A 44 5.83 6.22 -0.53
N SER A 45 5.50 7.39 0.02
CA SER A 45 6.23 8.65 -0.17
C SER A 45 6.29 9.44 1.13
N ASN A 46 7.39 10.19 1.34
CA ASN A 46 7.65 10.95 2.58
C ASN A 46 7.60 10.10 3.85
N ILE A 47 7.96 8.82 3.73
CA ILE A 47 8.11 7.87 4.83
C ILE A 47 9.59 7.52 4.94
N THR A 48 10.12 7.55 6.16
CA THR A 48 11.48 7.10 6.50
C THR A 48 11.44 6.03 7.57
N ASP A 49 12.57 5.35 7.76
CA ASP A 49 12.78 4.44 8.90
C ASP A 49 11.89 3.18 8.93
N VAL A 50 11.35 2.75 7.79
CA VAL A 50 10.44 1.60 7.71
C VAL A 50 11.18 0.29 8.01
N PHE A 51 10.61 -0.47 8.94
CA PHE A 51 11.07 -1.78 9.39
C PHE A 51 10.02 -2.88 9.24
N GLY A 52 8.74 -2.53 9.33
CA GLY A 52 7.63 -3.45 9.21
C GLY A 52 6.45 -2.83 8.47
N ILE A 53 5.71 -3.66 7.75
CA ILE A 53 4.48 -3.29 7.07
C ILE A 53 3.44 -4.38 7.26
N GLU A 54 2.23 -3.96 7.61
CA GLU A 54 1.01 -4.74 7.56
C GLU A 54 0.01 -4.01 6.66
N ILE A 55 -0.57 -4.72 5.70
CA ILE A 55 -1.56 -4.22 4.76
C ILE A 55 -2.64 -5.28 4.59
N THR A 56 -3.89 -4.83 4.70
CA THR A 56 -5.07 -5.54 4.20
C THR A 56 -5.68 -4.72 3.08
N MET A 57 -5.87 -5.33 1.91
CA MET A 57 -6.51 -4.68 0.76
C MET A 57 -7.64 -5.52 0.20
N SER A 58 -8.66 -4.86 -0.34
CA SER A 58 -9.80 -5.50 -1.00
C SER A 58 -9.98 -5.06 -2.46
N TYR A 59 -10.53 -5.99 -3.24
CA TYR A 59 -10.93 -5.80 -4.64
C TYR A 59 -12.21 -6.60 -4.93
N SER A 60 -12.81 -6.39 -6.10
CA SER A 60 -13.98 -7.16 -6.56
C SER A 60 -13.52 -8.45 -7.26
N PRO A 61 -13.70 -9.65 -6.65
CA PRO A 61 -13.23 -10.91 -7.23
C PRO A 61 -14.06 -11.36 -8.44
N THR A 62 -15.19 -10.70 -8.72
CA THR A 62 -15.99 -10.94 -9.93
C THR A 62 -15.44 -10.19 -11.15
N ILE A 63 -14.53 -9.24 -10.95
CA ILE A 63 -13.96 -8.38 -12.00
C ILE A 63 -12.47 -8.66 -12.17
N LEU A 64 -11.75 -8.81 -11.06
CA LEU A 64 -10.30 -9.07 -11.05
C LEU A 64 -9.98 -10.40 -10.38
N THR A 65 -8.87 -11.01 -10.76
CA THR A 65 -8.16 -12.02 -9.96
C THR A 65 -6.70 -11.60 -9.83
N VAL A 66 -6.01 -12.09 -8.80
CA VAL A 66 -4.55 -11.89 -8.66
C VAL A 66 -3.81 -13.07 -9.28
N ILE A 67 -2.79 -12.78 -10.07
CA ILE A 67 -1.85 -13.78 -10.57
C ILE A 67 -0.84 -14.11 -9.47
N ASP A 68 -0.71 -15.39 -9.17
CA ASP A 68 0.20 -15.89 -8.15
C ASP A 68 1.66 -15.60 -8.48
N ALA A 69 2.35 -14.93 -7.55
CA ALA A 69 3.76 -14.61 -7.65
C ALA A 69 4.68 -15.83 -7.47
N ASN A 70 4.22 -16.89 -6.80
CA ASN A 70 5.07 -18.04 -6.50
C ASN A 70 4.32 -19.37 -6.49
N THR A 71 4.19 -19.95 -7.68
CA THR A 71 3.54 -21.26 -7.91
C THR A 71 4.17 -22.45 -7.19
N ALA A 72 5.35 -22.30 -6.57
CA ALA A 72 5.97 -23.33 -5.75
C ALA A 72 5.43 -23.35 -4.30
N MET A 73 4.72 -22.30 -3.87
CA MET A 73 4.04 -22.23 -2.58
C MET A 73 2.55 -22.50 -2.75
N VAL A 74 1.92 -23.02 -1.69
CA VAL A 74 0.48 -23.27 -1.70
C VAL A 74 -0.27 -21.95 -1.56
N GLY A 75 -1.28 -21.74 -2.41
CA GLY A 75 -2.13 -20.55 -2.41
C GLY A 75 -1.67 -19.52 -3.42
N THR A 76 -2.20 -18.29 -3.33
CA THR A 76 -1.83 -17.16 -4.20
C THR A 76 -1.11 -16.10 -3.39
N GLN A 77 0.01 -15.59 -3.91
CA GLN A 77 0.80 -14.54 -3.26
C GLN A 77 1.02 -13.34 -4.19
N VAL A 78 1.33 -12.18 -3.58
CA VAL A 78 1.79 -10.99 -4.31
C VAL A 78 3.31 -10.95 -4.35
N ILE A 79 3.86 -10.11 -5.23
CA ILE A 79 5.31 -9.94 -5.37
C ILE A 79 5.77 -8.92 -4.33
N PRO A 80 6.67 -9.28 -3.39
CA PRO A 80 7.26 -8.33 -2.46
C PRO A 80 8.00 -7.21 -3.17
N GLY A 81 7.86 -5.98 -2.67
CA GLY A 81 8.68 -4.85 -3.06
C GLY A 81 10.01 -4.80 -2.30
N PRO A 82 10.90 -3.86 -2.64
CA PRO A 82 12.18 -3.66 -1.96
C PRO A 82 12.06 -3.05 -0.55
N CYS A 83 10.92 -2.45 -0.17
CA CYS A 83 10.75 -1.76 1.10
C CYS A 83 9.54 -2.28 1.90
N PRO A 84 9.73 -2.92 3.07
CA PRO A 84 11.01 -3.34 3.64
C PRO A 84 11.65 -4.48 2.86
N GLN A 85 12.94 -4.73 3.11
CA GLN A 85 13.60 -5.95 2.63
C GLN A 85 13.12 -7.14 3.48
N ALA A 86 11.97 -7.70 3.13
CA ALA A 86 11.25 -8.70 3.92
C ALA A 86 12.13 -9.93 4.21
N SER A 87 12.69 -10.00 5.42
CA SER A 87 13.42 -11.16 5.95
C SER A 87 12.57 -12.00 6.89
N PHE A 88 11.43 -11.46 7.33
CA PHE A 88 10.42 -12.15 8.11
C PHE A 88 9.05 -11.88 7.49
N VAL A 89 8.38 -12.95 7.06
CA VAL A 89 7.05 -12.88 6.43
C VAL A 89 6.07 -13.58 7.36
N VAL A 90 5.14 -12.80 7.94
CA VAL A 90 4.04 -13.34 8.74
C VAL A 90 2.95 -13.85 7.81
N THR A 91 2.56 -13.02 6.84
CA THR A 91 1.53 -13.34 5.84
C THR A 91 1.89 -12.70 4.51
N ASN A 92 1.76 -13.45 3.43
CA ASN A 92 1.65 -12.94 2.06
C ASN A 92 0.66 -13.89 1.37
N ALA A 93 -0.61 -13.52 1.36
CA ALA A 93 -1.67 -14.40 0.90
C ALA A 93 -2.81 -13.60 0.25
N VAL A 94 -3.45 -14.23 -0.74
CA VAL A 94 -4.63 -13.69 -1.40
C VAL A 94 -5.79 -14.67 -1.28
N SER A 95 -6.93 -14.20 -0.76
CA SER A 95 -8.20 -14.90 -0.89
C SER A 95 -8.87 -14.50 -2.20
N LEU A 96 -8.79 -15.39 -3.19
CA LEU A 96 -9.43 -15.18 -4.50
C LEU A 96 -10.97 -15.16 -4.43
N VAL A 97 -11.55 -15.80 -3.42
CA VAL A 97 -13.01 -15.86 -3.24
C VAL A 97 -13.55 -14.58 -2.62
N ASN A 98 -12.82 -14.02 -1.65
CA ASN A 98 -13.26 -12.82 -0.94
C ASN A 98 -12.71 -11.53 -1.57
N GLY A 99 -11.73 -11.64 -2.47
CA GLY A 99 -11.04 -10.50 -3.05
C GLY A 99 -10.17 -9.76 -2.02
N ILE A 100 -9.48 -10.48 -1.14
CA ILE A 100 -8.67 -9.91 -0.05
C ILE A 100 -7.20 -10.25 -0.25
N ILE A 101 -6.33 -9.27 -0.07
CA ILE A 101 -4.87 -9.41 -0.03
C ILE A 101 -4.40 -9.09 1.38
N GLU A 102 -3.67 -10.01 2.01
CA GLU A 102 -3.03 -9.82 3.32
C GLU A 102 -1.52 -9.88 3.15
N TYR A 103 -0.83 -8.80 3.52
CA TYR A 103 0.62 -8.69 3.42
C TYR A 103 1.20 -8.12 4.71
N ARG A 104 1.93 -8.95 5.46
CA ARG A 104 2.48 -8.66 6.78
C ARG A 104 3.92 -9.13 6.81
N VAL A 105 4.85 -8.17 6.77
CA VAL A 105 6.28 -8.44 6.68
C VAL A 105 7.09 -7.50 7.58
N SER A 106 8.28 -7.95 7.95
CA SER A 106 9.29 -7.08 8.53
C SER A 106 10.68 -7.46 8.02
N GLN A 107 11.61 -6.53 8.21
CA GLN A 107 13.03 -6.78 8.12
C GLN A 107 13.63 -6.92 9.51
N THR A 108 14.81 -7.53 9.56
CA THR A 108 15.56 -7.77 10.80
C THR A 108 16.92 -7.10 10.72
N LEU A 109 17.47 -6.70 11.87
CA LEU A 109 18.87 -6.27 11.96
C LEU A 109 19.82 -7.36 11.42
N PRO A 110 20.93 -6.98 10.78
CA PRO A 110 21.50 -5.63 10.64
C PRO A 110 21.01 -4.86 9.40
N THR A 111 19.94 -5.30 8.71
CA THR A 111 19.42 -4.59 7.54
C THR A 111 18.98 -3.17 7.91
N PRO A 112 19.54 -2.11 7.29
CA PRO A 112 19.12 -0.73 7.56
C PRO A 112 17.65 -0.51 7.19
N PRO A 113 16.90 0.32 7.93
CA PRO A 113 15.52 0.64 7.56
C PRO A 113 15.45 1.20 6.14
N CYS A 114 14.35 0.92 5.43
CA CYS A 114 14.11 1.54 4.13
C CYS A 114 13.43 2.90 4.28
N ASN A 115 13.80 3.85 3.40
CA ASN A 115 13.25 5.20 3.39
C ASN A 115 12.13 5.34 2.37
N GLY A 116 11.08 4.53 2.58
CA GLY A 116 9.93 4.41 1.69
C GLY A 116 10.26 3.75 0.35
N GLY A 117 9.32 3.86 -0.59
CA GLY A 117 9.38 3.23 -1.90
C GLY A 117 8.35 2.13 -2.08
N ILE A 118 8.65 1.17 -2.96
CA ILE A 118 7.70 0.15 -3.37
C ILE A 118 7.59 -0.93 -2.29
N VAL A 119 6.35 -1.19 -1.87
CA VAL A 119 6.01 -2.16 -0.83
C VAL A 119 5.71 -3.54 -1.41
N LEU A 120 4.89 -3.58 -2.46
CA LEU A 120 4.55 -4.79 -3.18
C LEU A 120 4.03 -4.46 -4.57
N TYR A 121 4.10 -5.46 -5.46
CA TYR A 121 3.46 -5.44 -6.76
C TYR A 121 2.33 -6.46 -6.77
N VAL A 122 1.14 -6.03 -7.19
CA VAL A 122 0.00 -6.90 -7.45
C VAL A 122 -0.21 -6.99 -8.95
N VAL A 123 -0.18 -8.20 -9.50
CA VAL A 123 -0.53 -8.44 -10.90
C VAL A 123 -1.98 -8.87 -10.94
N PHE A 124 -2.86 -7.98 -11.38
CA PHE A 124 -4.27 -8.27 -11.57
C PHE A 124 -4.54 -8.75 -12.99
N GLU A 125 -5.48 -9.68 -13.16
CA GLU A 125 -6.04 -10.11 -14.43
C GLU A 125 -7.54 -9.81 -14.46
N CYS A 126 -8.03 -9.26 -15.56
CA CYS A 126 -9.47 -9.02 -15.76
C CYS A 126 -10.19 -10.35 -16.01
N VAL A 127 -11.05 -10.78 -15.09
CA VAL A 127 -11.91 -11.98 -15.22
C VAL A 127 -13.37 -11.63 -15.52
N GLY A 128 -13.73 -10.36 -15.33
CA GLY A 128 -15.04 -9.81 -15.66
C GLY A 128 -14.94 -8.36 -16.12
N LEU A 129 -15.99 -7.87 -16.78
CA LEU A 129 -16.09 -6.46 -17.16
C LEU A 129 -16.67 -5.64 -16.01
N GLY A 130 -16.19 -4.40 -15.88
CA GLY A 130 -16.67 -3.46 -14.87
C GLY A 130 -15.52 -2.76 -14.14
N THR A 131 -15.87 -2.07 -13.06
CA THR A 131 -14.93 -1.31 -12.25
C THR A 131 -14.75 -1.98 -10.89
N SER A 132 -13.51 -2.31 -10.55
CA SER A 132 -13.12 -2.79 -9.22
C SER A 132 -12.40 -1.67 -8.47
N PRO A 133 -12.93 -1.20 -7.32
CA PRO A 133 -12.10 -0.43 -6.40
C PRO A 133 -10.94 -1.30 -5.91
N LEU A 134 -9.83 -0.65 -5.60
CA LEU A 134 -8.70 -1.23 -4.88
C LEU A 134 -8.61 -0.45 -3.57
N SER A 135 -9.17 -0.99 -2.50
CA SER A 135 -9.25 -0.32 -1.20
C SER A 135 -8.14 -0.78 -0.28
N VAL A 136 -7.49 0.16 0.40
CA VAL A 136 -6.56 -0.12 1.50
C VAL A 136 -7.39 -0.07 2.79
N ASP A 137 -7.80 -1.24 3.26
CA ASP A 137 -8.76 -1.37 4.36
C ASP A 137 -8.11 -1.20 5.73
N ASP A 138 -6.88 -1.70 5.87
CA ASP A 138 -6.08 -1.61 7.07
C ASP A 138 -4.60 -1.52 6.71
N VAL A 139 -3.87 -0.66 7.41
CA VAL A 139 -2.44 -0.47 7.19
C VAL A 139 -1.73 -0.04 8.46
N LEU A 140 -0.58 -0.66 8.71
CA LEU A 140 0.36 -0.26 9.74
C LEU A 140 1.75 -0.23 9.12
N ILE A 141 2.44 0.89 9.27
CA ILE A 141 3.83 1.07 8.85
C ILE A 141 4.64 1.33 10.12
N ALA A 142 5.62 0.48 10.40
CA ALA A 142 6.38 0.56 11.65
C ALA A 142 7.85 0.86 11.39
N ALA A 143 8.40 1.75 12.22
CA ALA A 143 9.81 1.77 12.54
C ALA A 143 10.16 0.63 13.53
N ILE A 144 11.38 0.60 14.04
CA ILE A 144 11.79 -0.43 15.02
C ILE A 144 10.98 -0.32 16.32
N ASP A 145 10.69 0.90 16.76
CA ASP A 145 10.19 1.21 18.11
C ASP A 145 8.90 2.04 18.12
N TYR A 146 8.42 2.51 16.97
CA TYR A 146 7.17 3.26 16.86
C TYR A 146 6.45 3.01 15.54
N GLU A 147 5.15 3.29 15.53
CA GLU A 147 4.32 3.34 14.32
C GLU A 147 4.48 4.68 13.60
N ILE A 148 4.58 4.63 12.27
CA ILE A 148 4.72 5.79 11.41
C ILE A 148 3.32 6.23 10.95
N GLU A 149 2.88 7.37 11.47
CA GLU A 149 1.65 8.04 11.02
C GLU A 149 1.71 8.36 9.53
N HIS A 150 0.63 8.04 8.82
CA HIS A 150 0.54 8.23 7.38
C HIS A 150 -0.92 8.35 6.93
N THR A 151 -1.12 8.80 5.70
CA THR A 151 -2.41 8.70 5.02
C THR A 151 -2.38 7.61 3.97
N VAL A 152 -3.58 7.19 3.54
CA VAL A 152 -3.77 6.22 2.46
C VAL A 152 -4.46 6.87 1.27
N GLN A 153 -4.11 6.39 0.07
CA GLN A 153 -4.86 6.69 -1.13
C GLN A 153 -5.15 5.40 -1.91
N ASP A 154 -6.45 5.10 -2.00
CA ASP A 154 -7.02 4.00 -2.76
C ASP A 154 -6.79 4.16 -4.27
N GLY A 155 -7.15 3.10 -5.00
CA GLY A 155 -7.11 3.08 -6.45
C GLY A 155 -8.33 2.39 -7.06
N VAL A 156 -8.31 2.27 -8.38
CA VAL A 156 -9.37 1.65 -9.15
C VAL A 156 -8.86 1.07 -10.45
N ILE A 157 -9.36 -0.10 -10.83
CA ILE A 157 -9.17 -0.69 -12.16
C ILE A 157 -10.53 -0.82 -12.84
N THR A 158 -10.61 -0.36 -14.09
CA THR A 158 -11.75 -0.64 -14.97
C THR A 158 -11.33 -1.65 -16.04
N CYS A 159 -11.99 -2.80 -16.05
CA CYS A 159 -11.92 -3.79 -17.10
C CYS A 159 -13.02 -3.52 -18.13
N GLN A 160 -12.63 -3.30 -19.38
CA GLN A 160 -13.54 -3.01 -20.49
C GLN A 160 -13.32 -4.00 -21.64
N PRO A 161 -14.29 -4.14 -22.56
CA PRO A 161 -14.15 -5.01 -23.74
C PRO A 161 -12.85 -4.74 -24.51
#